data_AF-Q0FPS5-F1
#
_entry.id   AF-Q0FPS5-F1
#
_cell.length_a   1.000
_cell.length_b   1.000
_cell.length_c   1.000
_cell.angle_alpha   90.00
_cell.angle_beta   90.00
_cell.angle_gamma   90.00
#
_symmetry.space_group_name_H-M   'P 1'
#
loop_
_entity.id
_entity.type
_entity.pdbx_description
1 polymer ?
#
loop_
_entity_poly.entity_id
_entity_poly.type
_entity_poly.pdbx_seq_one_letter_code
_entity_poly.pdbx_strand_id
1 'polypeptide(L)'
;MLTGVRSRPIRFMHLDQIDGDTWTIPAEQIKGRRGATSDFRVPLSLEAQEVITEANRHARDGFLFPGTRKRVISDATMAQLMERRGMDERPHGFRSSLRDWLAEATDARHEVGETILGHVVGGHVERAYRRTDYLDQRRALLERWAAHLTGAPCAAVKLAIE
;
A
#
# COMPACT_ATOMS: atom_id res chain seq x y z
N MET A 1 -4.82 -1.89 5.13
CA MET A 1 -3.78 -2.29 6.10
C MET A 1 -2.56 -2.87 5.39
N LEU A 2 -2.75 -3.86 4.51
CA LEU A 2 -1.67 -4.63 3.86
C LEU A 2 -0.64 -3.82 3.04
N THR A 3 -1.04 -2.73 2.38
CA THR A 3 -0.16 -2.01 1.44
C THR A 3 0.49 -0.74 2.00
N GLY A 4 0.05 -0.28 3.18
CA GLY A 4 0.49 1.01 3.73
C GLY A 4 0.04 2.25 2.94
N VAL A 5 -0.73 2.13 1.86
CA VAL A 5 -1.14 3.25 0.99
C VAL A 5 -2.27 4.08 1.63
N ARG A 6 -2.38 5.36 1.26
CA ARG A 6 -3.46 6.26 1.72
C ARG A 6 -4.83 5.82 1.16
N SER A 7 -5.90 6.23 1.82
CA SER A 7 -7.29 5.91 1.42
C SER A 7 -7.60 6.21 -0.06
N ARG A 8 -7.21 7.40 -0.55
CA ARG A 8 -7.61 7.84 -1.90
C ARG A 8 -7.16 6.85 -3.00
N PRO A 9 -5.87 6.52 -3.17
CA PRO A 9 -5.49 5.52 -4.17
C PRO A 9 -6.18 4.18 -3.99
N ILE A 10 -6.37 3.69 -2.75
CA ILE A 10 -7.05 2.42 -2.51
C ILE A 10 -8.47 2.43 -3.07
N ARG A 11 -9.25 3.48 -2.78
CA ARG A 11 -10.62 3.59 -3.29
C ARG A 11 -10.68 3.69 -4.81
N PHE A 12 -9.65 4.25 -5.44
CA PHE A 12 -9.54 4.42 -6.90
C PHE A 12 -8.70 3.32 -7.57
N MET A 13 -8.37 2.25 -6.86
CA MET A 13 -7.65 1.10 -7.42
C MET A 13 -8.47 0.52 -8.58
N HIS A 14 -7.81 0.42 -9.72
CA HIS A 14 -8.39 -0.07 -10.96
C HIS A 14 -7.58 -1.27 -11.46
N LEU A 15 -8.25 -2.26 -12.06
CA LEU A 15 -7.63 -3.53 -12.44
C LEU A 15 -6.47 -3.39 -13.43
N ASP A 16 -6.55 -2.42 -14.36
CA ASP A 16 -5.47 -2.14 -15.33
C ASP A 16 -4.17 -1.58 -14.71
N GLN A 17 -4.20 -1.25 -13.42
CA GLN A 17 -3.03 -0.78 -12.66
C GLN A 17 -2.22 -1.93 -12.06
N ILE A 18 -2.71 -3.18 -12.18
CA ILE A 18 -2.12 -4.35 -11.54
C ILE A 18 -1.45 -5.20 -12.63
N ASP A 19 -0.16 -5.44 -12.46
CA ASP A 19 0.63 -6.35 -13.27
C ASP A 19 1.37 -7.34 -12.35
N GLY A 20 0.99 -8.62 -12.44
CA GLY A 20 1.46 -9.66 -11.53
C GLY A 20 1.21 -9.30 -10.06
N ASP A 21 2.29 -9.22 -9.29
CA ASP A 21 2.28 -8.89 -7.86
C ASP A 21 2.48 -7.38 -7.58
N THR A 22 2.40 -6.53 -8.61
CA THR A 22 2.71 -5.11 -8.48
C THR A 22 1.53 -4.25 -8.90
N TRP A 23 1.09 -3.40 -7.98
CA TRP A 23 0.11 -2.35 -8.26
C TRP A 23 0.83 -1.02 -8.53
N THR A 24 0.64 -0.45 -9.71
CA THR A 24 1.19 0.85 -10.10
C THR A 24 0.15 1.95 -9.94
N ILE A 25 0.32 2.80 -8.93
CA ILE A 25 -0.57 3.92 -8.67
C ILE A 25 -0.18 5.08 -9.59
N PRO A 26 -1.09 5.61 -10.43
CA PRO A 26 -0.79 6.74 -11.29
C PRO A 26 -0.46 8.01 -10.48
N ALA A 27 0.47 8.80 -10.98
CA ALA A 27 0.93 10.05 -10.36
C ALA A 27 -0.21 11.00 -9.95
N GLU A 28 -1.30 11.07 -10.72
CA GLU A 28 -2.46 11.91 -10.42
C GLU A 28 -3.26 11.45 -9.19
N GLN A 29 -3.08 10.22 -8.74
CA GLN A 29 -3.70 9.68 -7.53
C GLN A 29 -2.79 9.82 -6.30
N ILE A 30 -1.49 10.07 -6.51
CA ILE A 30 -0.52 10.29 -5.46
C ILE A 30 -0.62 11.72 -4.92
N LYS A 31 -0.44 11.86 -3.60
CA LYS A 31 -0.40 13.16 -2.94
C LYS A 31 0.93 13.84 -3.27
N GLY A 32 0.90 14.89 -4.09
CA GLY A 32 2.08 15.67 -4.45
C GLY A 32 1.75 16.86 -5.32
N ARG A 33 2.78 17.60 -5.77
CA ARG A 33 2.59 18.69 -6.74
C ARG A 33 2.31 18.09 -8.11
N ARG A 34 1.26 18.59 -8.77
CA ARG A 34 0.88 18.19 -10.13
C ARG A 34 2.06 18.45 -11.07
N GLY A 35 2.46 17.43 -11.85
CA GLY A 35 3.60 17.49 -12.78
C GLY A 35 4.99 17.26 -12.16
N ALA A 36 5.08 17.05 -10.84
CA ALA A 36 6.34 16.76 -10.13
C ALA A 36 6.26 15.48 -9.29
N THR A 37 5.20 14.69 -9.49
CA THR A 37 4.96 13.42 -8.79
C THR A 37 5.04 12.33 -9.84
N SER A 38 5.78 11.26 -9.56
CA SER A 38 5.85 10.07 -10.42
C SER A 38 4.80 9.05 -10.00
N ASP A 39 4.58 8.06 -10.86
CA ASP A 39 3.85 6.85 -10.49
C ASP A 39 4.52 6.18 -9.29
N PHE A 40 3.72 5.44 -8.53
CA PHE A 40 4.17 4.77 -7.33
C PHE A 40 3.81 3.29 -7.39
N ARG A 41 4.85 2.46 -7.52
CA ARG A 41 4.71 1.01 -7.49
C ARG A 41 4.55 0.51 -6.05
N VAL A 42 3.64 -0.42 -5.86
CA VAL A 42 3.30 -1.03 -4.58
C VAL A 42 3.33 -2.55 -4.77
N PRO A 43 4.29 -3.27 -4.17
CA PRO A 43 4.26 -4.71 -4.20
C PRO A 43 3.09 -5.21 -3.35
N LEU A 44 2.40 -6.23 -3.85
CA LEU A 44 1.22 -6.85 -3.26
C LEU A 44 1.66 -8.18 -2.63
N SER A 45 1.51 -8.29 -1.32
CA SER A 45 1.67 -9.58 -0.63
C SER A 45 0.65 -10.60 -1.14
N LEU A 46 0.86 -11.89 -0.86
CA LEU A 46 -0.10 -12.95 -1.21
C LEU A 46 -1.49 -12.64 -0.65
N GLU A 47 -1.57 -12.28 0.63
CA GLU A 47 -2.82 -11.85 1.29
C GLU A 47 -3.47 -10.64 0.57
N ALA A 48 -2.68 -9.68 0.08
CA ALA A 48 -3.23 -8.54 -0.65
C ALA A 48 -3.82 -8.96 -2.00
N GLN A 49 -3.19 -9.91 -2.68
CA GLN A 49 -3.68 -10.48 -3.94
C GLN A 49 -4.97 -11.29 -3.74
N GLU A 50 -5.08 -12.02 -2.63
CA GLU A 50 -6.30 -12.71 -2.24
C GLU A 50 -7.44 -11.71 -1.99
N VAL A 51 -7.21 -10.66 -1.19
CA VAL A 51 -8.19 -9.60 -0.97
C VAL A 51 -8.63 -8.92 -2.27
N ILE A 52 -7.70 -8.70 -3.21
CA ILE A 52 -8.01 -8.15 -4.54
C ILE A 52 -8.89 -9.11 -5.33
N THR A 53 -8.59 -10.41 -5.30
CA THR A 53 -9.37 -11.45 -5.97
C THR A 53 -10.81 -11.49 -5.44
N GLU A 54 -10.98 -11.41 -4.12
CA GLU A 54 -12.29 -11.34 -3.47
C GLU A 54 -13.05 -10.06 -3.86
N ALA A 55 -12.38 -8.91 -3.83
CA ALA A 55 -12.95 -7.62 -4.19
C ALA A 55 -13.35 -7.55 -5.67
N ASN A 56 -12.61 -8.22 -6.55
CA ASN A 56 -12.85 -8.23 -7.99
C ASN A 56 -14.24 -8.78 -8.35
N ARG A 57 -14.79 -9.70 -7.55
CA ARG A 57 -16.18 -10.19 -7.75
C ARG A 57 -17.24 -9.10 -7.61
N HIS A 58 -16.90 -7.99 -6.99
CA HIS A 58 -17.76 -6.82 -6.80
C HIS A 58 -17.34 -5.63 -7.66
N ALA A 59 -16.34 -5.81 -8.53
CA ALA A 59 -15.82 -4.73 -9.35
C ALA A 59 -16.86 -4.23 -10.35
N ARG A 60 -16.77 -2.94 -10.67
CA ARG A 60 -17.59 -2.32 -11.72
C ARG A 60 -16.75 -1.31 -12.46
N ASP A 61 -16.80 -1.36 -13.80
CA ASP A 61 -16.00 -0.52 -14.68
C ASP A 61 -14.51 -0.56 -14.31
N GLY A 62 -14.02 -1.76 -13.96
CA GLY A 62 -12.64 -2.02 -13.55
C GLY A 62 -12.22 -1.49 -12.17
N PHE A 63 -13.07 -0.72 -11.47
CA PHE A 63 -12.81 -0.30 -10.10
C PHE A 63 -13.16 -1.40 -9.11
N LEU A 64 -12.21 -1.74 -8.22
CA LEU A 64 -12.42 -2.77 -7.19
C LEU A 64 -13.37 -2.33 -6.07
N PHE A 65 -13.52 -1.02 -5.84
CA PHE A 65 -14.36 -0.47 -4.77
C PHE A 65 -15.41 0.52 -5.31
N PRO A 66 -16.35 0.05 -6.15
CA PRO A 66 -17.31 0.94 -6.80
C PRO A 66 -18.31 1.53 -5.78
N GLY A 67 -18.69 2.78 -5.98
CA GLY A 67 -19.72 3.44 -5.18
C GLY A 67 -21.12 3.22 -5.76
N THR A 68 -22.18 3.27 -4.97
CA THR A 68 -23.55 3.07 -5.51
C THR A 68 -23.95 4.17 -6.51
N ARG A 69 -23.61 5.44 -6.22
CA ARG A 69 -23.97 6.62 -7.04
C ARG A 69 -22.77 7.36 -7.64
N LYS A 70 -21.57 7.07 -7.16
CA LYS A 70 -20.31 7.70 -7.59
C LYS A 70 -19.42 6.61 -8.17
N ARG A 71 -18.36 7.01 -8.87
CA ARG A 71 -17.38 6.10 -9.48
C ARG A 71 -16.84 5.09 -8.46
N VAL A 72 -16.45 5.55 -7.28
CA VAL A 72 -15.92 4.71 -6.18
C VAL A 72 -16.55 5.06 -4.84
N ILE A 73 -16.38 4.20 -3.84
CA ILE A 73 -16.83 4.48 -2.46
C ILE A 73 -16.23 5.78 -1.92
N SER A 74 -16.94 6.42 -0.99
CA SER A 74 -16.46 7.63 -0.33
C SER A 74 -15.51 7.31 0.84
N ASP A 75 -14.72 8.28 1.30
CA ASP A 75 -13.96 8.12 2.56
C ASP A 75 -14.90 7.82 3.74
N ALA A 76 -16.06 8.47 3.78
CA ALA A 76 -17.07 8.26 4.81
C ALA A 76 -17.58 6.81 4.84
N THR A 77 -17.65 6.13 3.69
CA THR A 77 -18.09 4.74 3.61
C THR A 77 -17.21 3.82 4.44
N MET A 78 -15.88 4.02 4.41
CA MET A 78 -14.96 3.22 5.21
C MET A 78 -15.03 3.58 6.69
N ALA A 79 -15.08 4.87 7.02
CA ALA A 79 -15.20 5.32 8.41
C ALA A 79 -16.47 4.78 9.09
N GLN A 80 -17.61 4.86 8.40
CA GLN A 80 -18.88 4.33 8.89
C GLN A 80 -18.89 2.81 9.02
N LEU A 81 -18.16 2.08 8.16
CA LEU A 81 -18.03 0.63 8.30
C LEU A 81 -17.29 0.27 9.59
N MET A 82 -16.18 0.95 9.88
CA MET A 82 -15.40 0.73 11.10
C MET A 82 -16.23 1.07 12.35
N GLU A 83 -16.92 2.20 12.33
CA GLU A 83 -17.83 2.62 13.41
C GLU A 83 -18.93 1.58 13.67
N ARG A 84 -19.61 1.09 12.62
CA ARG A 84 -20.62 0.03 12.77
C ARG A 84 -20.06 -1.30 13.28
N ARG A 85 -18.76 -1.53 13.12
CA ARG A 85 -18.06 -2.70 13.66
C ARG A 85 -17.55 -2.47 15.09
N GLY A 86 -17.81 -1.30 15.68
CA GLY A 86 -17.37 -0.96 17.04
C GLY A 86 -15.86 -0.74 17.14
N MET A 87 -15.20 -0.34 16.04
CA MET A 87 -13.76 -0.07 16.02
C MET A 87 -13.51 1.39 16.42
N ASP A 88 -12.63 1.59 17.40
CA ASP A 88 -12.18 2.92 17.82
C ASP A 88 -11.09 3.47 16.86
N GLU A 89 -10.45 2.58 16.10
CA GLU A 89 -9.39 2.92 15.16
C GLU A 89 -9.94 3.69 13.95
N ARG A 90 -9.02 4.38 13.26
CA ARG A 90 -9.33 5.14 12.05
C ARG A 90 -8.48 4.64 10.89
N PRO A 91 -8.94 4.77 9.62
CA PRO A 91 -8.18 4.29 8.47
C PRO A 91 -6.75 4.85 8.37
N HIS A 92 -6.50 6.05 8.89
CA HIS A 92 -5.16 6.65 8.91
C HIS A 92 -4.23 6.02 9.96
N GLY A 93 -4.78 5.49 11.06
CA GLY A 93 -4.00 4.84 12.12
C GLY A 93 -3.22 3.63 11.63
N PHE A 94 -3.77 2.90 10.65
CA PHE A 94 -3.11 1.73 10.06
C PHE A 94 -1.76 2.05 9.40
N ARG A 95 -1.57 3.26 8.87
CA ARG A 95 -0.29 3.67 8.29
C ARG A 95 0.76 3.95 9.36
N SER A 96 0.34 4.51 10.49
CA SER A 96 1.21 4.69 11.65
C SER A 96 1.62 3.33 12.22
N SER A 97 0.67 2.41 12.41
CA SER A 97 0.98 1.06 12.88
C SER A 97 1.99 0.33 12.01
N LEU A 98 1.87 0.41 10.68
CA LEU A 98 2.88 -0.15 9.77
C LEU A 98 4.24 0.54 9.96
N ARG A 99 4.26 1.86 10.12
CA ARG A 99 5.52 2.60 10.30
C ARG A 99 6.24 2.21 11.58
N ASP A 100 5.49 2.10 12.67
CA ASP A 100 6.00 1.76 14.00
C ASP A 100 6.49 0.31 13.97
N TRP A 101 5.70 -0.61 13.42
CA TRP A 101 6.10 -2.01 13.25
C TRP A 101 7.39 -2.16 12.41
N LEU A 102 7.52 -1.42 11.31
CA LEU A 102 8.74 -1.42 10.51
C LEU A 102 9.96 -0.94 11.31
N ALA A 103 9.80 0.04 12.20
CA ALA A 103 10.90 0.56 13.02
C ALA A 103 11.25 -0.36 14.20
N GLU A 104 10.26 -0.97 14.84
CA GLU A 104 10.43 -1.63 16.13
C GLU A 104 10.60 -3.15 16.00
N ALA A 105 9.98 -3.75 14.97
CA ALA A 105 9.89 -5.20 14.82
C ALA A 105 10.67 -5.74 13.61
N THR A 106 11.36 -4.88 12.85
CA THR A 106 12.12 -5.30 11.67
C THR A 106 13.48 -4.61 11.57
N ASP A 107 14.32 -5.15 10.70
CA ASP A 107 15.61 -4.64 10.26
C ASP A 107 15.47 -3.70 9.04
N ALA A 108 14.25 -3.21 8.75
CA ALA A 108 14.01 -2.33 7.62
C ALA A 108 14.83 -1.05 7.73
N ARG A 109 15.61 -0.76 6.68
CA ARG A 109 16.26 0.54 6.55
C ARG A 109 15.22 1.65 6.54
N HIS A 110 15.53 2.76 7.21
CA HIS A 110 14.64 3.91 7.31
C HIS A 110 14.10 4.36 5.94
N GLU A 111 14.96 4.50 4.93
CA GLU A 111 14.52 4.89 3.60
C GLU A 111 13.53 3.92 2.94
N VAL A 112 13.64 2.62 3.20
CA VAL A 112 12.73 1.62 2.63
C VAL A 112 11.36 1.74 3.28
N GLY A 113 11.32 1.87 4.62
CA GLY A 113 10.07 2.06 5.35
C GLY A 113 9.34 3.35 4.97
N GLU A 114 10.07 4.46 4.81
CA GLU A 114 9.50 5.71 4.32
C GLU A 114 9.00 5.58 2.86
N THR A 115 9.74 4.86 2.02
CA THR A 115 9.31 4.60 0.63
C THR A 115 8.05 3.75 0.56
N ILE A 116 7.86 2.76 1.45
CA ILE A 116 6.58 1.99 1.55
C ILE A 116 5.40 2.93 1.76
N LEU A 117 5.57 3.96 2.57
CA LEU A 117 4.52 4.94 2.86
C LEU A 117 4.34 5.98 1.74
N GLY A 118 5.16 5.94 0.69
CA GLY A 118 5.20 6.93 -0.38
C GLY A 118 5.71 8.29 0.11
N HIS A 119 6.61 8.29 1.10
CA HIS A 119 7.30 9.48 1.56
C HIS A 119 8.57 9.70 0.73
N VAL A 120 8.88 10.99 0.52
CA VAL A 120 10.09 11.40 -0.18
C VAL A 120 11.21 11.51 0.85
N VAL A 121 12.27 10.72 0.70
CA VAL A 121 13.42 10.70 1.61
C VAL A 121 14.62 11.38 0.96
N GLY A 122 15.33 12.20 1.74
CA GLY A 122 16.58 12.81 1.33
C GLY A 122 16.44 14.13 0.57
N GLY A 123 17.53 14.88 0.49
CA GLY A 123 17.63 16.16 -0.21
C GLY A 123 17.53 16.04 -1.74
N HIS A 124 17.46 17.17 -2.45
CA HIS A 124 17.39 17.15 -3.93
C HIS A 124 18.55 16.38 -4.58
N VAL A 125 19.76 16.52 -4.01
CA VAL A 125 20.97 15.84 -4.49
C VAL A 125 20.88 14.33 -4.25
N GLU A 126 20.56 13.89 -3.04
CA GLU A 126 20.45 12.46 -2.70
C GLU A 126 19.40 11.74 -3.54
N ARG A 127 18.28 12.42 -3.86
CA ARG A 127 17.24 11.88 -4.74
C ARG A 127 17.67 11.72 -6.19
N ALA A 128 18.53 12.59 -6.70
CA ALA A 128 19.07 12.46 -8.05
C ALA A 128 19.93 11.19 -8.20
N TYR A 129 20.58 10.76 -7.11
CA TYR A 129 21.36 9.53 -7.05
C TYR A 129 20.53 8.29 -6.67
N ARG A 130 19.47 8.43 -5.85
CA ARG A 130 18.53 7.36 -5.52
C ARG A 130 17.56 7.08 -6.68
N ARG A 131 18.00 6.28 -7.64
CA ARG A 131 17.18 5.77 -8.76
C ARG A 131 16.35 4.52 -8.44
N THR A 132 16.38 4.02 -7.21
CA THR A 132 15.67 2.80 -6.81
C THR A 132 14.48 3.10 -5.91
N ASP A 133 13.33 2.49 -6.19
CA ASP A 133 12.14 2.51 -5.35
C ASP A 133 12.08 1.33 -4.36
N TYR A 134 13.20 0.60 -4.24
CA TYR A 134 13.41 -0.53 -3.34
C TYR A 134 12.37 -1.64 -3.47
N LEU A 135 11.82 -1.88 -4.66
CA LEU A 135 10.65 -2.74 -4.86
C LEU A 135 10.79 -4.13 -4.22
N ASP A 136 11.93 -4.81 -4.37
CA ASP A 136 12.14 -6.16 -3.81
C ASP A 136 12.23 -6.17 -2.28
N GLN A 137 12.90 -5.17 -1.70
CA GLN A 137 12.98 -5.03 -0.24
C GLN A 137 11.60 -4.70 0.34
N ARG A 138 10.84 -3.85 -0.35
CA ARG A 138 9.46 -3.52 0.04
C ARG A 138 8.56 -4.75 -0.07
N ARG A 139 8.72 -5.57 -1.11
CA ARG A 139 7.97 -6.83 -1.27
C ARG A 139 8.19 -7.76 -0.07
N ALA A 140 9.45 -8.01 0.29
CA ALA A 140 9.77 -8.84 1.45
C ALA A 140 9.17 -8.29 2.76
N LEU A 141 9.23 -6.97 2.97
CA LEU A 141 8.66 -6.33 4.17
C LEU A 141 7.14 -6.36 4.20
N LEU A 142 6.46 -6.12 3.07
CA LEU A 142 5.00 -6.17 2.99
C LEU A 142 4.45 -7.60 3.12
N GLU A 143 5.20 -8.60 2.68
CA GLU A 143 4.87 -10.01 2.93
C GLU A 143 4.96 -10.35 4.43
N ARG A 144 6.06 -9.96 5.09
CA ARG A 144 6.22 -10.11 6.55
C ARG A 144 5.13 -9.37 7.33
N TRP A 145 4.76 -8.18 6.87
CA TRP A 145 3.67 -7.40 7.46
C TRP A 145 2.32 -8.11 7.32
N ALA A 146 2.02 -8.67 6.14
CA ALA A 146 0.81 -9.44 5.93
C ALA A 146 0.75 -10.68 6.83
N ALA A 147 1.86 -11.41 6.97
CA ALA A 147 1.98 -12.54 7.90
C ALA A 147 1.74 -12.11 9.35
N HIS A 148 2.30 -10.96 9.78
CA HIS A 148 2.08 -10.41 11.11
C HIS A 148 0.59 -10.08 11.36
N LEU A 149 -0.10 -9.48 10.38
CA LEU A 149 -1.52 -9.12 10.50
C LEU A 149 -2.46 -10.33 10.54
N THR A 150 -2.14 -11.38 9.79
CA THR A 150 -2.99 -12.58 9.66
C THR A 150 -2.68 -13.64 10.69
N GLY A 151 -1.55 -13.53 11.40
CA GLY A 151 -1.03 -14.59 12.25
C GLY A 151 -0.50 -15.79 11.46
N ALA A 152 -0.39 -15.68 10.13
CA ALA A 152 0.18 -16.73 9.30
C ALA A 152 1.69 -16.87 9.58
N PRO A 153 2.24 -18.09 9.52
CA PRO A 153 3.67 -18.29 9.63
C PRO A 153 4.40 -17.57 8.49
N CYS A 154 5.33 -16.69 8.83
CA CYS A 154 6.16 -15.98 7.85
C CYS A 154 7.01 -16.99 7.07
N ALA A 155 6.77 -17.14 5.77
CA ALA A 155 7.68 -17.89 4.91
C ALA A 155 9.01 -17.11 4.85
N ALA A 156 10.10 -17.74 5.29
CA ALA A 156 11.42 -17.11 5.26
C ALA A 156 11.83 -16.84 3.81
N VAL A 157 11.62 -15.62 3.33
CA VAL A 157 12.15 -15.16 2.03
C VAL A 157 13.64 -14.97 2.21
N LYS A 158 14.45 -15.90 1.66
CA LYS A 158 15.89 -15.71 1.54
C LYS A 158 16.14 -14.53 0.60
N LEU A 159 16.62 -13.42 1.16
CA LEU A 159 17.22 -12.36 0.36
C LEU A 159 18.50 -12.94 -0.24
N ALA A 160 18.51 -13.16 -1.56
CA ALA A 160 19.75 -13.45 -2.27
C ALA A 160 20.61 -12.19 -2.22
N ILE A 161 21.67 -12.24 -1.43
CA ILE A 161 22.76 -11.28 -1.48
C ILE A 161 23.80 -11.96 -2.38
N GLU A 162 23.97 -11.45 -3.60
CA GLU A 162 25.16 -11.72 -4.43
C GLU A 162 26.35 -10.90 -3.94
#